data_AF-A0A936FUF5-F1
#
_entry.id   AF-A0A936FUF5-F1
#
_cell.length_a   1.000
_cell.length_b   1.000
_cell.length_c   1.000
_cell.angle_alpha   90.00
_cell.angle_beta   90.00
_cell.angle_gamma   90.00
#
_symmetry.space_group_name_H-M   'P 1'
#
loop_
_entity.id
_entity.type
_entity.pdbx_description
1 polymer ?
#
loop_
_entity_poly.entity_id
_entity_poly.type
_entity_poly.pdbx_seq_one_letter_code
_entity_poly.pdbx_strand_id
1 'polypeptide(L)'
;MLYRNNINNFSQITSNPTKAAALQSLYGNVNNIDLWIGLLSEDLLPGKSVGRTMHEMLKVQFEKMREGDYYFYKNDPFLPNNIKNEMSSVRLSDVIKRNTTLNNLQSNVFFINPCPGENGERLSKSIIIF
;
A
#
# COMPACT_ATOMS: atom_id res chain seq x y z
N MET A 1 -13.09 -20.28 -2.64
CA MET A 1 -13.60 -19.92 -3.98
C MET A 1 -14.45 -18.66 -3.82
N LEU A 2 -13.89 -17.48 -4.10
CA LEU A 2 -14.63 -16.21 -3.94
C LEU A 2 -15.57 -16.05 -5.14
N TYR A 3 -16.85 -15.77 -4.86
CA TYR A 3 -17.89 -15.50 -5.86
C TYR A 3 -17.43 -14.35 -6.76
N ARG A 4 -17.21 -14.61 -8.05
CA ARG A 4 -16.84 -13.58 -9.03
C ARG A 4 -18.10 -12.81 -9.41
N ASN A 5 -18.30 -11.65 -8.80
CA ASN A 5 -19.26 -10.68 -9.29
C ASN A 5 -18.57 -9.89 -10.41
N ASN A 6 -18.87 -10.23 -11.66
CA ASN A 6 -18.40 -9.46 -12.80
C ASN A 6 -19.03 -8.06 -12.75
N ILE A 7 -18.22 -7.03 -13.01
CA ILE A 7 -18.70 -5.67 -13.18
C ILE A 7 -19.14 -5.47 -14.63
N ASN A 8 -20.11 -4.58 -14.85
CA ASN A 8 -20.61 -4.20 -16.17
C ASN A 8 -20.66 -2.68 -16.37
N ASN A 9 -20.30 -1.88 -15.36
CA ASN A 9 -20.29 -0.42 -15.43
C ASN A 9 -19.06 0.18 -14.72
N PHE A 10 -18.51 1.27 -15.27
CA PHE A 10 -17.35 1.97 -14.70
C PHE A 10 -17.64 2.64 -13.33
N SER A 11 -18.90 2.90 -12.99
CA SER A 11 -19.29 3.37 -11.65
C SER A 11 -19.05 2.33 -10.55
N GLN A 12 -18.87 1.05 -10.92
CA GLN A 12 -18.50 -0.02 -9.98
C GLN A 12 -16.98 -0.09 -9.73
N ILE A 13 -16.18 0.62 -10.55
CA ILE A 13 -14.72 0.74 -10.35
C ILE A 13 -14.44 1.92 -9.41
N THR A 14 -15.13 3.05 -9.58
CA THR A 14 -14.90 4.27 -8.79
C THR A 14 -16.20 5.01 -8.50
N SER A 15 -16.32 5.55 -7.29
CA SER A 15 -17.40 6.44 -6.88
C SER A 15 -17.31 7.84 -7.49
N ASN A 16 -16.19 8.19 -8.13
CA ASN A 16 -16.03 9.49 -8.78
C ASN A 16 -16.72 9.48 -10.17
N PRO A 17 -17.81 10.24 -10.36
CA PRO A 17 -18.58 10.19 -11.60
C PRO A 17 -17.80 10.72 -12.81
N THR A 18 -16.93 11.72 -12.62
CA THR A 18 -16.08 12.27 -13.69
C THR A 18 -15.07 11.24 -14.17
N LYS A 19 -14.46 10.48 -13.24
CA LYS A 19 -13.51 9.41 -13.58
C LYS A 19 -14.23 8.27 -14.31
N ALA A 20 -15.40 7.84 -13.82
CA ALA A 20 -16.20 6.80 -14.44
C ALA A 20 -16.63 7.18 -15.88
N ALA A 21 -17.07 8.43 -16.08
CA ALA A 21 -17.44 8.94 -17.42
C ALA A 21 -16.24 8.99 -18.38
N ALA A 22 -15.06 9.39 -17.89
CA ALA A 22 -13.83 9.39 -18.71
C ALA A 22 -13.44 7.98 -19.15
N LEU A 23 -13.50 7.00 -18.25
CA LEU A 23 -13.24 5.59 -18.58
C LEU A 23 -14.26 5.04 -19.58
N GLN A 24 -15.53 5.36 -19.40
CA GLN A 24 -16.60 4.98 -20.33
C GLN A 24 -16.38 5.54 -21.73
N SER A 25 -15.95 6.80 -21.84
CA SER A 25 -15.63 7.45 -23.11
C SER A 25 -14.44 6.78 -23.81
N LEU A 26 -13.40 6.41 -23.05
CA LEU A 26 -12.17 5.85 -23.59
C LEU A 26 -12.30 4.39 -24.01
N TYR A 27 -12.91 3.55 -23.17
CA TYR A 27 -12.89 2.10 -23.36
C TYR A 27 -14.20 1.52 -23.89
N GLY A 28 -15.34 2.23 -23.71
CA GLY A 28 -16.68 1.80 -24.14
C GLY A 28 -17.26 0.62 -23.34
N ASN A 29 -16.47 -0.41 -23.09
CA ASN A 29 -16.84 -1.59 -22.31
C ASN A 29 -15.81 -1.81 -21.20
N VAL A 30 -16.30 -2.14 -19.99
CA VAL A 30 -15.42 -2.41 -18.83
C VAL A 30 -14.43 -3.55 -19.09
N ASN A 31 -14.76 -4.51 -19.95
CA ASN A 31 -13.86 -5.62 -20.30
C ASN A 31 -12.69 -5.21 -21.20
N ASN A 32 -12.70 -4.00 -21.74
CA ASN A 32 -11.62 -3.47 -22.58
C ASN A 32 -10.60 -2.67 -21.77
N ILE A 33 -10.81 -2.47 -20.46
CA ILE A 33 -9.92 -1.65 -19.64
C ILE A 33 -8.56 -2.34 -19.44
N ASP A 34 -7.49 -1.58 -19.60
CA ASP A 34 -6.16 -2.03 -19.21
C ASP A 34 -6.09 -2.25 -17.69
N LEU A 35 -5.43 -3.34 -17.28
CA LEU A 35 -5.31 -3.69 -15.87
C LEU A 35 -4.79 -2.51 -15.04
N TRP A 36 -3.69 -1.89 -15.44
CA TRP A 36 -3.06 -0.80 -14.66
C TRP A 36 -3.98 0.41 -14.50
N ILE A 37 -4.70 0.78 -15.55
CA ILE A 37 -5.66 1.89 -15.50
C ILE A 37 -6.84 1.54 -14.61
N GLY A 38 -7.34 0.31 -14.68
CA GLY A 38 -8.37 -0.20 -13.77
C GLY A 38 -7.93 -0.12 -12.31
N LEU A 39 -6.74 -0.65 -11.99
CA LEU A 39 -6.20 -0.66 -10.62
C LEU A 39 -6.05 0.75 -10.03
N LEU A 40 -5.52 1.70 -10.80
CA LEU A 40 -5.36 3.10 -10.37
C LEU A 40 -6.68 3.87 -10.31
N SER A 41 -7.70 3.39 -11.04
CA SER A 41 -9.00 4.03 -11.07
C SER A 41 -9.84 3.72 -9.84
N GLU A 42 -9.61 2.58 -9.19
CA GLU A 42 -10.36 2.17 -8.00
C GLU A 42 -10.30 3.17 -6.85
N ASP A 43 -11.37 3.22 -6.06
CA ASP A 43 -11.37 3.96 -4.81
C ASP A 43 -10.45 3.28 -3.79
N LEU A 44 -9.68 4.10 -3.06
CA LEU A 44 -8.72 3.59 -2.08
C LEU A 44 -9.45 2.98 -0.88
N LEU A 45 -8.93 1.84 -0.39
CA LEU A 45 -9.41 1.26 0.86
C LEU A 45 -9.05 2.16 2.07
N PRO A 46 -9.87 2.17 3.14
CA PRO A 46 -9.58 2.95 4.34
C PRO A 46 -8.20 2.65 4.93
N GLY A 47 -7.37 3.68 5.08
CA GLY A 47 -6.01 3.55 5.60
C GLY A 47 -5.03 2.82 4.68
N LYS A 48 -5.36 2.68 3.39
CA LYS A 48 -4.50 2.06 2.37
C LYS A 48 -4.26 3.05 1.21
N SER A 49 -3.17 2.84 0.49
CA SER A 49 -2.82 3.63 -0.69
C SER A 49 -3.32 3.02 -2.00
N VAL A 50 -4.08 1.92 -1.94
CA VAL A 50 -4.53 1.16 -3.11
C VAL A 50 -5.99 0.74 -2.98
N GLY A 51 -6.64 0.52 -4.13
CA GLY A 51 -7.98 -0.05 -4.21
C GLY A 51 -8.01 -1.55 -3.89
N ARG A 52 -9.22 -2.13 -3.92
CA ARG A 52 -9.49 -3.51 -3.53
C ARG A 52 -8.72 -4.52 -4.37
N THR A 53 -8.70 -4.37 -5.69
CA THR A 53 -8.11 -5.36 -6.59
C THR A 53 -6.59 -5.37 -6.46
N MET A 54 -5.97 -4.19 -6.47
CA MET A 54 -4.53 -4.07 -6.29
C MET A 54 -4.11 -4.53 -4.89
N HIS A 55 -4.91 -4.25 -3.85
CA HIS A 55 -4.67 -4.77 -2.51
C HIS A 55 -4.58 -6.30 -2.49
N GLU A 56 -5.56 -6.99 -3.08
CA GLU A 56 -5.58 -8.45 -3.09
C GLU A 56 -4.42 -9.04 -3.91
N MET A 57 -4.12 -8.44 -5.07
CA MET A 57 -2.99 -8.85 -5.91
C MET A 57 -1.66 -8.73 -5.16
N LEU A 58 -1.41 -7.56 -4.54
CA LEU A 58 -0.19 -7.33 -3.76
C LEU A 58 -0.12 -8.27 -2.56
N LYS A 59 -1.22 -8.45 -1.84
CA LYS A 59 -1.29 -9.36 -0.69
C LYS A 59 -0.89 -10.77 -1.10
N VAL A 60 -1.55 -11.35 -2.10
CA VAL A 60 -1.24 -12.72 -2.57
C VAL A 60 0.20 -12.83 -3.03
N GLN A 61 0.71 -11.82 -3.75
CA GLN A 61 2.10 -11.84 -4.22
C GLN A 61 3.11 -11.80 -3.05
N PHE A 62 2.93 -10.88 -2.10
CA PHE A 62 3.82 -10.77 -0.94
C PHE A 62 3.71 -11.96 0.02
N GLU A 63 2.52 -12.55 0.20
CA GLU A 63 2.34 -13.78 0.98
C GLU A 63 3.09 -14.94 0.34
N LYS A 64 2.95 -15.14 -0.97
CA LYS A 64 3.70 -16.17 -1.70
C LYS A 64 5.20 -15.96 -1.64
N MET A 65 5.68 -14.72 -1.78
CA MET A 65 7.11 -14.42 -1.66
C MET A 65 7.64 -14.75 -0.27
N ARG A 66 6.89 -14.40 0.78
CA ARG A 66 7.25 -14.71 2.16
C ARG A 66 7.25 -16.21 2.45
N GLU A 67 6.20 -16.91 2.03
CA GLU A 67 5.97 -18.33 2.35
C GLU A 67 6.81 -19.27 1.48
N GLY A 68 7.11 -18.86 0.25
CA GLY A 68 7.97 -19.61 -0.66
C GLY A 68 9.47 -19.41 -0.40
N ASP A 69 9.85 -18.47 0.45
CA ASP A 69 11.24 -18.19 0.81
C ASP A 69 11.66 -19.02 2.03
N TYR A 70 12.48 -20.05 1.79
CA TYR A 70 13.06 -20.90 2.82
C TYR A 70 13.92 -20.10 3.83
N TYR A 71 14.57 -19.04 3.36
CA TYR A 71 15.42 -18.16 4.17
C TYR A 71 14.69 -16.90 4.64
N PHE A 72 13.35 -16.88 4.58
CA PHE A 72 12.60 -15.78 5.16
C PHE A 72 12.98 -15.63 6.64
N TYR A 73 13.42 -14.44 7.05
CA TYR A 73 14.17 -14.24 8.29
C TYR A 73 13.50 -14.78 9.57
N LYS A 74 12.16 -14.87 9.61
CA LYS A 74 11.43 -15.46 10.74
C LYS A 74 11.57 -16.99 10.78
N ASN A 75 11.59 -17.62 9.62
CA ASN A 75 11.57 -19.08 9.43
C ASN A 75 12.97 -19.68 9.23
N ASP A 76 13.97 -18.86 8.90
CA ASP A 76 15.34 -19.32 8.63
C ASP A 76 15.90 -20.14 9.82
N PRO A 77 16.26 -21.43 9.62
CA PRO A 77 16.77 -22.29 10.68
C PRO A 77 18.21 -21.96 11.11
N PHE A 78 18.95 -21.20 10.29
CA PHE A 78 20.33 -20.81 10.57
C PHE A 78 20.44 -19.50 11.35
N LEU A 79 19.34 -18.75 11.48
CA LEU A 79 19.30 -17.51 12.27
C LEU A 79 18.97 -17.78 13.75
N PRO A 80 19.85 -17.37 14.68
CA PRO A 80 19.56 -17.44 16.11
C PRO A 80 18.35 -16.58 16.52
N ASN A 81 17.56 -17.04 17.49
CA ASN A 81 16.35 -16.34 17.93
C ASN A 81 16.62 -14.92 18.45
N ASN A 82 17.75 -14.69 19.11
CA ASN A 82 18.13 -13.35 19.56
C ASN A 82 18.32 -12.38 18.39
N ILE A 83 18.91 -12.84 17.28
CA ILE A 83 19.08 -12.02 16.07
C ILE A 83 17.74 -11.76 15.40
N LYS A 84 16.84 -12.76 15.32
CA LYS A 84 15.47 -12.56 14.80
C LYS A 84 14.68 -11.50 15.58
N ASN A 85 14.85 -11.50 16.91
CA ASN A 85 14.23 -10.51 17.79
C ASN A 85 14.81 -9.12 17.56
N GLU A 86 16.14 -9.01 17.43
CA GLU A 86 16.81 -7.75 17.11
C GLU A 86 16.32 -7.20 15.76
N MET A 87 16.34 -8.01 14.70
CA MET A 87 15.87 -7.62 13.37
C MET A 87 14.41 -7.14 13.37
N SER A 88 13.54 -7.79 14.17
CA SER A 88 12.13 -7.40 14.28
C SER A 88 11.92 -6.07 15.01
N SER A 89 12.93 -5.56 15.71
CA SER A 89 12.89 -4.26 16.40
C SER A 89 13.42 -3.10 15.56
N VAL A 90 14.15 -3.38 14.48
CA VAL A 90 14.80 -2.36 13.64
C VAL A 90 13.75 -1.57 12.86
N ARG A 91 13.86 -0.24 12.91
CA ARG A 91 13.08 0.69 12.10
C ARG A 91 13.92 1.27 10.97
N LEU A 92 13.29 1.69 9.88
CA LEU A 92 13.98 2.40 8.80
C LEU A 92 14.64 3.71 9.28
N SER A 93 14.06 4.37 10.29
CA SER A 93 14.68 5.52 10.97
C SER A 93 16.04 5.20 11.58
N ASP A 94 16.19 3.99 12.13
CA ASP A 94 17.44 3.56 12.78
C ASP A 94 18.52 3.33 11.73
N VAL A 95 18.15 2.74 10.59
CA VAL A 95 19.04 2.53 9.45
C VAL A 95 19.53 3.88 8.90
N ILE A 96 18.64 4.86 8.72
CA ILE A 96 19.03 6.18 8.21
C ILE A 96 19.98 6.88 9.19
N LYS A 97 19.67 6.88 10.50
CA LYS A 97 20.51 7.50 11.54
C LYS A 97 21.90 6.87 11.61
N ARG A 98 22.01 5.55 11.42
CA ARG A 98 23.30 4.83 11.45
C ARG A 98 24.20 5.17 10.25
N ASN A 99 23.64 5.64 9.14
CA ASN A 99 24.36 5.80 7.87
C ASN A 99 24.39 7.24 7.35
N THR A 100 23.83 8.21 8.07
CA THR A 100 23.76 9.61 7.66
C THR A 100 23.99 10.53 8.86
N THR A 101 24.09 11.84 8.62
CA THR A 101 24.15 12.86 9.68
C THR A 101 22.77 13.27 10.20
N LEU A 102 21.69 12.69 9.66
CA LEU A 102 20.31 13.03 10.05
C LEU A 102 19.95 12.40 11.40
N ASN A 103 19.86 13.23 12.44
CA ASN A 103 19.54 12.77 13.79
C ASN A 103 18.07 13.05 14.19
N ASN A 104 17.45 14.08 13.60
CA ASN A 104 16.08 14.49 13.92
C ASN A 104 15.08 13.89 12.91
N LEU A 105 14.74 12.61 13.12
CA LEU A 105 13.76 11.88 12.32
C LEU A 105 12.67 11.30 13.21
N GLN A 106 11.45 11.33 12.70
CA GLN A 106 10.33 10.58 13.28
C GLN A 106 10.63 9.08 13.34
N SER A 107 10.09 8.41 14.36
CA SER A 107 10.32 6.98 14.58
C SER A 107 9.72 6.11 13.47
N ASN A 108 8.60 6.53 12.87
CA ASN A 108 8.02 5.86 11.71
C ASN A 108 8.06 6.79 10.51
N VAL A 109 9.04 6.57 9.63
CA VAL A 109 9.28 7.43 8.46
C VAL A 109 8.32 7.19 7.30
N PHE A 110 7.49 6.15 7.36
CA PHE A 110 6.48 5.86 6.34
C PHE A 110 5.24 6.76 6.45
N PHE A 111 5.09 7.51 7.54
CA PHE A 111 3.95 8.40 7.73
C PHE A 111 4.43 9.81 7.97
N ILE A 112 3.65 10.78 7.51
CA ILE A 112 3.85 12.18 7.87
C ILE A 112 3.06 12.44 9.14
N ASN A 113 3.72 12.93 10.19
CA ASN A 113 3.01 13.54 11.31
C ASN A 113 2.31 14.80 10.80
N PRO A 114 1.00 14.98 11.06
CA PRO A 114 0.31 16.20 10.65
C PRO A 114 1.07 17.41 11.17
N CYS A 115 1.63 18.22 10.26
CA CYS A 115 2.10 19.54 10.63
C CYS A 115 0.88 20.34 11.11
N PRO A 116 0.99 21.10 12.21
CA PRO A 116 -0.03 22.09 12.53
C PRO A 116 -0.15 23.02 11.32
N GLY A 117 -1.36 23.15 10.75
CA GLY A 117 -1.63 24.23 9.80
C GLY A 117 -1.44 25.58 10.48
N GLU A 118 -1.40 26.67 9.71
CA GLU A 118 -1.26 28.04 10.24
C GLU A 118 -2.31 28.38 11.33
N ASN A 119 -3.45 27.66 11.32
CA ASN A 119 -4.56 27.80 12.28
C ASN A 119 -4.69 26.64 13.30
N GLY A 120 -3.68 25.77 13.42
CA GLY A 120 -3.72 24.61 14.32
C GLY A 120 -4.56 23.41 13.83
N GLU A 121 -5.05 23.46 12.59
CA GLU A 121 -5.75 22.34 11.97
C GLU A 121 -4.79 21.19 11.68
N ARG A 122 -5.16 19.96 12.10
CA ARG A 122 -4.41 18.75 11.77
C ARG A 122 -4.91 18.23 10.43
N LEU A 123 -4.06 18.23 9.41
CA LEU A 123 -4.37 17.57 8.13
C LEU A 123 -4.66 16.08 8.41
N SER A 124 -5.90 15.64 8.23
CA SER A 124 -6.42 14.36 8.74
C SER A 124 -5.99 13.13 7.96
N LYS A 125 -5.07 13.27 7.01
CA LYS A 125 -4.58 12.14 6.22
C LYS A 125 -3.14 11.84 6.58
N SER A 126 -2.96 10.79 7.37
CA SER A 126 -1.70 10.06 7.40
C SER A 126 -1.44 9.54 5.98
N ILE A 127 -0.66 10.31 5.21
CA ILE A 127 -0.16 9.88 3.91
C ILE A 127 0.92 8.84 4.19
N ILE A 128 0.76 7.66 3.59
CA ILE A 128 1.82 6.65 3.51
C ILE A 128 2.81 7.15 2.46
N ILE A 129 4.02 7.48 2.87
CA ILE A 129 5.14 7.71 1.95
C ILE A 129 5.72 6.31 1.63
N PHE A 130 5.16 5.72 0.57
CA PHE A 130 5.49 4.41 -0.04
C PHE A 130 5.29 3.16 0.84
#